data_AF-A0A1G7V6G0-F1
#
_entry.id   AF-A0A1G7V6G0-F1
#
_cell.length_a   1.000
_cell.length_b   1.000
_cell.length_c   1.000
_cell.angle_alpha   90.00
_cell.angle_beta   90.00
_cell.angle_gamma   90.00
#
_symmetry.space_group_name_H-M   'P 1'
#
loop_
_entity.id
_entity.type
_entity.pdbx_description
1 polymer ?
#
loop_
_entity_poly.entity_id
_entity_poly.type
_entity_poly.pdbx_seq_one_letter_code
_entity_poly.pdbx_strand_id
1 'polypeptide(L)'
;MSDFDPPTREYTRPQMTRGVDPQRMNWLWQLILQSTDLDPADVRKALNAMGVAATEKRMKSWQVGDRDEDYFPLTIAELERNLRAVVAWKKVRSDAASSEAASAASDDSSDQA
;
A
#
# COMPACT_ATOMS: atom_id res chain seq x y z
N MET A 1 -15.78 29.54 11.86
CA MET A 1 -14.67 28.58 11.71
C MET A 1 -14.84 27.57 12.82
N SER A 2 -15.23 26.33 12.51
CA SER A 2 -15.39 25.29 13.53
C SER A 2 -14.05 24.60 13.68
N ASP A 3 -13.39 24.82 14.82
CA ASP A 3 -12.20 24.07 15.20
C ASP A 3 -12.59 22.61 15.35
N PHE A 4 -12.06 21.75 14.49
CA PHE A 4 -12.16 20.31 14.65
C PHE A 4 -11.13 19.90 15.70
N ASP A 5 -11.58 19.69 16.93
CA ASP A 5 -10.77 19.09 17.99
C ASP A 5 -10.87 17.56 17.88
N PRO A 6 -9.88 16.86 17.32
CA PRO A 6 -9.94 15.41 17.22
C PRO A 6 -9.93 14.83 18.65
N PRO A 7 -10.80 13.87 18.97
CA PRO A 7 -10.85 13.32 20.31
C PRO A 7 -9.48 12.73 20.68
N THR A 8 -8.90 13.21 21.78
CA THR A 8 -7.75 12.66 22.50
C THR A 8 -8.11 11.30 23.09
N ARG A 9 -8.42 10.33 22.22
CA ARG A 9 -8.51 8.94 22.64
C ARG A 9 -7.12 8.52 23.05
N GLU A 10 -6.88 8.39 24.36
CA GLU A 10 -5.74 7.67 24.89
C GLU A 10 -5.64 6.35 24.15
N TYR A 11 -4.46 6.09 23.58
CA TYR A 11 -4.21 4.83 22.90
C TYR A 11 -4.43 3.68 23.88
N THR A 12 -5.60 3.05 23.78
CA THR A 12 -5.90 1.85 24.54
C THR A 12 -5.32 0.71 23.74
N ARG A 13 -4.21 0.14 24.23
CA ARG A 13 -3.62 -1.06 23.62
C ARG A 13 -4.74 -2.12 23.53
N PRO A 14 -5.14 -2.55 22.32
CA PRO A 14 -6.12 -3.61 22.18
C PRO A 14 -5.64 -4.87 22.89
N GLN A 15 -6.57 -5.65 23.46
CA GLN A 15 -6.19 -6.95 24.02
C GLN A 15 -5.48 -7.76 22.93
N MET A 16 -4.22 -8.14 23.18
CA MET A 16 -3.47 -9.00 22.28
C MET A 16 -4.00 -10.43 22.44
N THR A 17 -5.16 -10.70 21.86
CA THR A 17 -5.84 -12.00 21.90
C THR A 17 -5.06 -13.10 21.18
N ARG A 18 -4.03 -12.73 20.41
CA ARG A 18 -3.11 -13.64 19.74
C ARG A 18 -1.69 -13.08 19.81
N GLY A 19 -0.72 -13.92 20.14
CA GLY A 19 0.70 -13.63 19.93
C GLY A 19 0.98 -13.52 18.42
N VAL A 20 1.40 -12.34 17.99
CA VAL A 20 1.78 -12.07 16.60
C VAL A 20 3.30 -12.11 16.52
N ASP A 21 3.86 -13.02 15.72
CA ASP A 21 5.31 -13.09 15.47
C ASP A 21 5.69 -12.03 14.43
N PRO A 22 6.37 -10.91 14.78
CA PRO A 22 6.69 -9.84 13.86
C PRO A 22 7.61 -10.26 12.70
N GLN A 23 8.19 -11.46 12.75
CA GLN A 23 8.97 -12.02 11.64
C GLN A 23 8.10 -12.67 10.55
N ARG A 24 6.79 -12.88 10.79
CA ARG A 24 5.89 -13.63 9.91
C ARG A 24 4.57 -12.90 9.67
N MET A 25 4.62 -11.83 8.89
CA MET A 25 3.49 -10.95 8.57
C MET A 25 2.78 -11.26 7.24
N ASN A 26 3.12 -12.36 6.57
CA ASN A 26 2.50 -12.73 5.28
C ASN A 26 0.97 -12.80 5.36
N TRP A 27 0.42 -13.28 6.48
CA TRP A 27 -1.03 -13.33 6.71
C TRP A 27 -1.67 -11.94 6.68
N LEU A 28 -1.01 -10.94 7.29
CA LEU A 28 -1.53 -9.58 7.34
C LEU A 28 -1.45 -8.92 5.96
N TRP A 29 -0.35 -9.18 5.23
CA TRP A 29 -0.23 -8.77 3.84
C TRP A 29 -1.36 -9.33 2.97
N GLN A 30 -1.67 -10.63 3.11
CA GLN A 30 -2.78 -11.26 2.38
C GLN A 30 -4.14 -10.63 2.74
N LEU A 31 -4.40 -10.35 4.01
CA LEU A 31 -5.64 -9.66 4.42
C LEU A 31 -5.73 -8.25 3.81
N ILE A 32 -4.61 -7.52 3.74
CA ILE A 32 -4.58 -6.20 3.08
C ILE A 32 -4.91 -6.35 1.60
N LEU A 33 -4.32 -7.32 0.90
CA LEU A 33 -4.65 -7.57 -0.51
C LEU A 33 -6.11 -7.98 -0.70
N GLN A 34 -6.67 -8.81 0.19
CA GLN A 34 -8.08 -9.24 0.11
C GLN A 34 -9.08 -8.11 0.41
N SER A 35 -8.68 -7.12 1.20
CA SER A 35 -9.54 -6.00 1.62
C SER A 35 -9.37 -4.74 0.78
N THR A 36 -8.51 -4.77 -0.25
CA THR A 36 -8.19 -3.61 -1.08
C THR A 36 -8.11 -3.98 -2.55
N ASP A 37 -8.32 -3.02 -3.45
CA ASP A 37 -8.15 -3.20 -4.89
C ASP A 37 -6.68 -3.04 -5.33
N LEU A 38 -5.74 -3.59 -4.55
CA LEU A 38 -4.32 -3.52 -4.87
C LEU A 38 -3.93 -4.56 -5.93
N ASP A 39 -3.66 -4.10 -7.15
CA ASP A 39 -3.06 -4.94 -8.19
C ASP A 39 -1.60 -5.32 -7.81
N PRO A 40 -1.26 -6.62 -7.74
CA PRO A 40 0.11 -7.08 -7.50
C PRO A 40 1.16 -6.48 -8.46
N ALA A 41 0.80 -6.22 -9.71
CA ALA A 41 1.70 -5.62 -10.68
C ALA A 41 2.05 -4.16 -10.31
N ASP A 42 1.06 -3.41 -9.84
CA ASP A 42 1.22 -2.03 -9.40
C ASP A 42 1.99 -1.95 -8.08
N VAL A 43 1.73 -2.87 -7.15
CA VAL A 43 2.54 -2.99 -5.92
C VAL A 43 4.00 -3.25 -6.29
N ARG A 44 4.26 -4.17 -7.21
CA ARG A 44 5.64 -4.46 -7.66
C ARG A 44 6.32 -3.22 -8.26
N LYS A 45 5.61 -2.44 -9.08
CA LYS A 45 6.12 -1.16 -9.62
C LYS A 45 6.44 -0.18 -8.50
N ALA A 46 5.52 -0.01 -7.54
CA ALA A 46 5.70 0.89 -6.40
C ALA A 46 6.93 0.53 -5.57
N LEU A 47 7.14 -0.76 -5.29
CA LEU A 47 8.29 -1.25 -4.55
C LEU A 47 9.60 -0.98 -5.29
N ASN A 48 9.68 -1.34 -6.57
CA ASN A 48 10.88 -1.14 -7.38
C ASN A 48 11.22 0.35 -7.54
N ALA A 49 10.21 1.23 -7.69
CA ALA A 49 10.40 2.68 -7.75
C ALA A 49 11.02 3.27 -6.47
N MET A 50 10.85 2.58 -5.33
CA MET A 50 11.44 2.96 -4.04
C MET A 50 12.73 2.18 -3.71
N GLY A 51 13.33 1.50 -4.71
CA GLY A 51 14.56 0.74 -4.54
C GLY A 51 14.40 -0.59 -3.80
N VAL A 52 13.16 -1.03 -3.53
CA VAL A 52 12.90 -2.36 -2.97
C VAL A 52 12.86 -3.36 -4.12
N ALA A 53 13.84 -4.25 -4.18
CA ALA A 53 13.94 -5.28 -5.22
C ALA A 53 12.80 -6.31 -5.12
N ALA A 54 11.65 -5.98 -5.71
CA ALA A 54 10.45 -6.80 -5.72
C ALA A 54 10.44 -7.67 -6.99
N THR A 55 11.09 -8.84 -6.88
CA THR A 55 11.02 -9.87 -7.92
C THR A 55 9.67 -10.57 -7.89
N GLU A 56 9.28 -11.20 -9.01
CA GLU A 56 8.03 -11.97 -9.06
C GLU A 56 8.02 -13.11 -8.03
N LYS A 57 9.15 -13.82 -7.87
CA LYS A 57 9.31 -14.84 -6.83
C LYS A 57 9.09 -14.27 -5.43
N ARG A 58 9.65 -13.08 -5.14
CA ARG A 58 9.46 -12.41 -3.84
C ARG A 58 7.99 -12.06 -3.60
N MET A 59 7.30 -11.52 -4.61
CA MET A 59 5.87 -11.19 -4.53
C MET A 59 5.01 -12.44 -4.31
N LYS A 60 5.33 -13.55 -4.98
CA LYS A 60 4.63 -14.84 -4.82
C LYS A 60 4.82 -15.43 -3.41
N SER A 61 6.03 -15.35 -2.86
CA SER A 61 6.35 -15.85 -1.51
C SER A 61 5.49 -15.26 -0.38
N TRP A 62 4.90 -14.09 -0.61
CA TRP A 62 4.02 -13.43 0.36
C TRP A 62 2.55 -13.87 0.28
N GLN A 63 2.17 -14.56 -0.80
CA GLN A 63 0.79 -14.95 -1.08
C GLN A 63 0.52 -16.43 -0.76
N VAL A 64 1.55 -17.22 -0.53
CA VAL A 64 1.44 -18.64 -0.18
C VAL A 64 1.36 -18.85 1.34
N GLY A 65 0.89 -20.03 1.74
CA GLY A 65 0.83 -20.45 3.15
C GLY A 65 2.21 -20.82 3.71
N ASP A 66 2.35 -20.90 5.03
CA ASP A 66 3.63 -21.19 5.72
C ASP A 66 4.16 -22.62 5.52
N ARG A 67 3.36 -23.51 4.94
CA ARG A 67 3.71 -24.88 4.56
C ARG A 67 4.13 -25.03 3.11
N ASP A 68 4.04 -23.96 2.32
CA ASP A 68 4.41 -23.94 0.91
C ASP A 68 5.94 -23.87 0.75
N GLU A 69 6.48 -24.51 -0.28
CA GLU A 69 7.93 -24.51 -0.56
C GLU A 69 8.45 -23.14 -0.99
N ASP A 70 7.59 -22.32 -1.59
CA ASP A 70 7.90 -20.95 -1.99
C ASP A 70 7.67 -19.94 -0.86
N TYR A 71 7.29 -20.40 0.33
CA TYR A 71 7.08 -19.52 1.49
C TYR A 71 8.38 -18.84 1.90
N PHE A 72 8.33 -17.51 1.98
CA PHE A 72 9.41 -16.74 2.59
C PHE A 72 8.81 -15.67 3.50
N PRO A 73 9.30 -15.55 4.76
CA PRO A 73 8.74 -14.61 5.72
C PRO A 73 8.82 -13.16 5.24
N LEU A 74 7.72 -12.43 5.46
CA LEU A 74 7.65 -10.98 5.39
C LEU A 74 7.67 -10.45 6.82
N THR A 75 8.70 -9.70 7.19
CA THR A 75 8.77 -9.09 8.53
C THR A 75 7.86 -7.85 8.63
N ILE A 76 7.57 -7.41 9.86
CA ILE A 76 6.81 -6.16 10.09
C ILE A 76 7.48 -4.92 9.51
N ALA A 77 8.81 -4.86 9.54
CA ALA A 77 9.58 -3.75 8.95
C ALA A 77 9.47 -3.75 7.41
N GLU A 78 9.56 -4.93 6.80
CA GLU A 78 9.35 -5.05 5.35
C GLU A 78 7.92 -4.73 4.96
N LEU A 79 6.93 -5.21 5.74
CA LEU A 79 5.52 -4.89 5.53
C LEU A 79 5.29 -3.37 5.59
N GLU A 80 5.79 -2.69 6.63
CA GLU A 80 5.67 -1.23 6.76
C GLU A 80 6.29 -0.52 5.54
N ARG A 81 7.54 -0.86 5.20
CA ARG A 81 8.23 -0.29 4.05
C ARG A 81 7.43 -0.48 2.76
N ASN A 82 6.89 -1.67 2.55
CA ASN A 82 6.11 -1.99 1.36
C ASN A 82 4.83 -1.14 1.29
N LEU A 83 4.13 -0.98 2.42
CA LEU A 83 2.93 -0.16 2.48
C LEU A 83 3.24 1.32 2.23
N ARG A 84 4.34 1.85 2.78
CA ARG A 84 4.78 3.23 2.49
C ARG A 84 5.05 3.45 1.01
N ALA A 85 5.71 2.50 0.35
CA ALA A 85 5.95 2.56 -1.10
C ALA A 85 4.64 2.59 -1.90
N VAL A 86 3.68 1.73 -1.53
CA VAL A 86 2.34 1.69 -2.16
C VAL A 86 1.58 2.99 -1.94
N VAL A 87 1.61 3.57 -0.74
CA VAL A 87 0.98 4.86 -0.43
C VAL A 87 1.61 6.00 -1.26
N ALA A 88 2.93 6.09 -1.29
CA ALA A 88 3.63 7.10 -2.07
C ALA A 88 3.31 7.00 -3.56
N TRP A 89 3.29 5.77 -4.09
CA TRP A 89 2.94 5.52 -5.49
C TRP A 89 1.48 5.88 -5.81
N LYS A 90 0.52 5.55 -4.93
CA LYS A 90 -0.89 5.96 -5.09
C LYS A 90 -1.04 7.47 -5.13
N LYS A 91 -0.28 8.19 -4.31
CA LYS A 91 -0.27 9.66 -4.29
C LYS A 91 0.22 10.22 -5.62
N VAL A 92 1.38 9.77 -6.11
CA VAL A 92 1.94 10.20 -7.40
C VAL A 92 0.96 9.95 -8.55
N ARG A 93 0.31 8.77 -8.58
CA ARG A 93 -0.67 8.45 -9.63
C ARG A 93 -1.92 9.34 -9.56
N SER A 94 -2.39 9.66 -8.36
CA SER A 94 -3.57 10.52 -8.17
C SER A 94 -3.27 11.97 -8.55
N ASP A 95 -2.07 12.46 -8.21
CA ASP A 95 -1.61 13.79 -8.57
C ASP A 95 -1.45 13.91 -10.10
N ALA A 96 -0.88 12.90 -10.76
CA ALA A 96 -0.76 12.85 -12.22
C ALA A 96 -2.12 12.85 -12.93
N ALA A 97 -3.06 12.01 -12.49
CA ALA A 97 -4.41 11.97 -13.06
C ALA A 97 -5.16 13.31 -12.89
N SER A 98 -4.96 13.99 -11.75
CA SER A 98 -5.56 15.31 -11.49
C SER A 98 -4.96 16.39 -12.39
N SER A 99 -3.65 16.32 -12.66
CA SER A 99 -2.96 17.23 -13.56
C SER A 99 -3.40 17.04 -15.02
N GLU A 100 -3.58 15.80 -15.46
CA GLU A 100 -4.01 15.47 -16.83
C GLU A 100 -5.45 15.90 -17.09
N ALA A 101 -6.35 15.71 -16.12
CA ALA A 101 -7.72 16.21 -16.17
C ALA A 101 -7.79 17.74 -16.21
N ALA A 102 -6.91 18.43 -15.48
CA ALA A 102 -6.84 19.89 -15.49
C ALA A 102 -6.34 20.43 -16.85
N SER A 103 -5.34 19.78 -17.48
CA SER A 103 -4.87 20.17 -18.81
C SER A 103 -5.90 19.93 -19.91
N ALA A 104 -6.65 18.82 -19.85
CA ALA A 104 -7.69 18.53 -20.83
C ALA A 104 -8.85 19.55 -20.77
N ALA A 105 -9.20 20.04 -19.58
CA ALA A 105 -10.24 21.06 -19.40
C ALA A 105 -9.80 22.46 -19.89
N SER A 106 -8.50 22.78 -19.85
CA SER A 106 -7.99 24.05 -20.38
C SER A 106 -7.91 24.09 -21.91
N ASP A 107 -7.63 22.95 -22.55
CA ASP A 107 -7.57 22.86 -24.01
C ASP A 107 -8.97 22.92 -24.66
N ASP A 108 -9.98 22.26 -24.07
CA ASP A 108 -11.38 22.29 -24.58
C ASP A 108 -12.04 23.68 -24.46
N SER A 109 -11.59 24.51 -23.52
CA SER A 109 -12.09 25.88 -23.36
C SER A 109 -11.45 26.88 -24.33
N SER A 110 -10.39 26.50 -25.04
CA SER A 110 -9.65 27.37 -25.96
C SER A 110 -10.16 27.32 -27.41
N ASP A 111 -11.00 26.33 -27.75
CA ASP A 111 -11.53 26.09 -29.11
C ASP A 111 -12.97 26.64 -29.32
N GLN A 112 -13.53 27.35 -28.32
CA GLN A 112 -14.87 27.96 -28.38
C GLN A 112 -14.88 29.50 -28.46
N ALA A 113 -13.74 30.15 -28.74
CA ALA A 113 -13.62 31.62 -28.80
C ALA A 113 -13.43 32.15 -30.23
#